data_AF-A0A660QH41-F1
#
_entry.id   AF-A0A660QH41-F1
#
_cell.length_a   1.000
_cell.length_b   1.000
_cell.length_c   1.000
_cell.angle_alpha   90.00
_cell.angle_beta   90.00
_cell.angle_gamma   90.00
#
_symmetry.space_group_name_H-M   'P 1'
#
loop_
_entity.id
_entity.type
_entity.pdbx_description
1 polymer ?
#
loop_
_entity_poly.entity_id
_entity_poly.type
_entity_poly.pdbx_seq_one_letter_code
_entity_poly.pdbx_strand_id
1 'polypeptide(L)'
;MKNVPLVELAKTIRSKNAGIDHITFDIIFKDRDVYEYIKQKNLITKELIAQIYNMPPEKIVLFVYFDPAKAIKFTIRRSKPSGSP
;
A
#
# COMPACT_ATOMS: atom_id res chain seq x y z
N MET A 1 20.83 11.25 2.77
CA MET A 1 19.89 10.99 1.66
C MET A 1 18.66 11.87 1.87
N LYS A 2 18.11 12.46 0.81
CA LYS A 2 16.91 13.28 0.89
C LYS A 2 15.68 12.37 0.85
N ASN A 3 14.78 12.51 1.83
CA ASN A 3 13.49 11.82 1.79
C ASN A 3 12.59 12.52 0.77
N VAL A 4 11.92 11.74 -0.08
CA VAL A 4 10.94 12.24 -1.06
C VAL A 4 9.55 11.81 -0.59
N PRO A 5 8.59 12.73 -0.45
CA PRO A 5 7.20 12.37 -0.13
C PRO A 5 6.62 11.44 -1.20
N LEU A 6 5.97 10.35 -0.78
CA LEU A 6 5.37 9.38 -1.71
C LEU A 6 4.34 10.02 -2.65
N VAL A 7 3.65 11.07 -2.19
CA VAL A 7 2.67 11.85 -2.98
C VAL A 7 3.28 12.57 -4.18
N GLU A 8 4.59 12.88 -4.15
CA GLU A 8 5.27 13.48 -5.31
C GLU A 8 5.45 12.46 -6.43
N LEU A 9 5.66 11.19 -6.07
CA LEU A 9 5.88 10.06 -6.98
C LEU A 9 4.56 9.40 -7.42
N ALA A 10 3.54 9.44 -6.57
CA ALA A 10 2.25 8.82 -6.83
C ALA A 10 1.34 9.72 -7.67
N LYS A 11 0.69 9.12 -8.67
CA LYS A 11 -0.44 9.73 -9.38
C LYS A 11 -1.67 9.77 -8.47
N THR A 12 -1.88 8.68 -7.73
CA THR A 12 -3.02 8.56 -6.82
C THR A 12 -2.65 7.61 -5.70
N ILE A 13 -2.98 8.00 -4.46
CA ILE A 13 -2.99 7.13 -3.30
C ILE A 13 -4.42 7.09 -2.81
N ARG A 14 -5.01 5.90 -2.72
CA ARG A 14 -6.40 5.75 -2.30
C ARG A 14 -6.60 4.51 -1.45
N SER A 15 -7.65 4.54 -0.65
CA SER A 15 -8.18 3.38 0.05
C SER A 15 -9.59 3.06 -0.45
N LYS A 16 -10.00 1.80 -0.31
CA LYS A 16 -11.37 1.34 -0.52
C LYS A 16 -11.71 0.25 0.48
N ASN A 17 -12.99 0.17 0.84
CA ASN A 17 -13.48 -0.99 1.59
C ASN A 17 -13.34 -2.25 0.72
N ALA A 18 -12.90 -3.33 1.34
CA ALA A 18 -12.81 -4.65 0.73
C ALA A 18 -13.60 -5.63 1.61
N GLY A 19 -14.91 -5.72 1.36
CA GLY A 19 -15.81 -6.39 2.29
C GLY A 19 -15.97 -5.64 3.62
N ILE A 20 -16.43 -6.35 4.65
CA ILE A 20 -16.80 -5.75 5.93
C ILE A 20 -15.61 -5.47 6.84
N ASP A 21 -14.55 -6.27 6.80
CA ASP A 21 -13.45 -6.27 7.76
C ASP A 21 -12.08 -5.99 7.13
N HIS A 22 -12.01 -5.63 5.84
CA HIS A 22 -10.76 -5.27 5.18
C HIS A 22 -10.80 -3.90 4.49
N ILE A 23 -9.63 -3.27 4.39
CA ILE A 23 -9.40 -2.06 3.61
C ILE A 23 -8.24 -2.33 2.66
N THR A 24 -8.47 -2.12 1.36
CA THR A 24 -7.42 -2.18 0.35
C THR A 24 -6.93 -0.78 0.02
N PHE A 25 -5.62 -0.63 -0.07
CA PHE A 25 -4.93 0.58 -0.50
C PHE A 25 -4.29 0.34 -1.86
N ASP A 26 -4.40 1.34 -2.73
CA ASP A 26 -3.71 1.40 -4.01
C ASP A 26 -2.76 2.61 -3.98
N ILE A 27 -1.46 2.38 -4.21
CA ILE A 27 -0.48 3.41 -4.53
C ILE A 27 -0.18 3.27 -6.01
N ILE A 28 -0.67 4.21 -6.82
CA ILE A 28 -0.50 4.21 -8.28
C ILE A 28 0.55 5.26 -8.64
N PHE A 29 1.63 4.86 -9.31
CA PHE A 29 2.74 5.75 -9.66
C PHE A 29 2.52 6.49 -10.98
N LYS A 30 3.06 7.72 -11.07
CA LYS A 30 3.02 8.53 -12.31
C LYS A 30 3.82 7.84 -13.41
N ASP A 31 5.05 7.48 -13.09
CA ASP A 31 6.03 6.98 -14.04
C ASP A 31 6.33 5.49 -13.85
N ARG A 32 6.51 4.77 -14.96
CA ARG A 32 6.85 3.34 -14.95
C ARG A 32 8.20 3.10 -14.27
N ASP A 33 9.19 3.92 -14.60
CA ASP A 33 10.55 3.75 -14.11
C ASP A 33 10.64 3.93 -12.60
N VAL A 34 9.87 4.86 -12.04
CA VAL A 34 9.75 5.06 -10.59
C VAL A 34 9.16 3.82 -9.91
N TYR A 35 8.08 3.27 -10.47
CA TYR A 35 7.48 2.03 -9.97
C TYR A 35 8.44 0.85 -10.02
N GLU A 36 9.10 0.63 -11.17
CA GLU A 36 10.05 -0.47 -11.35
C GLU A 36 11.26 -0.31 -10.42
N TYR A 37 11.77 0.92 -10.23
CA TYR A 37 12.85 1.19 -9.28
C TYR A 37 12.44 0.83 -7.84
N ILE A 38 11.26 1.27 -7.40
CA ILE A 38 10.72 0.93 -6.07
C ILE A 38 10.58 -0.59 -5.90
N LYS A 39 10.06 -1.28 -6.92
CA LYS A 39 9.87 -2.73 -6.93
C LYS A 39 11.20 -3.48 -6.88
N GLN A 40 12.14 -3.15 -7.75
CA GLN A 40 13.45 -3.81 -7.84
C GLN A 40 14.30 -3.60 -6.59
N LYS A 41 14.19 -2.42 -5.97
CA LYS A 41 14.92 -2.08 -4.74
C LYS A 41 14.18 -2.47 -3.46
N ASN A 42 12.97 -3.04 -3.56
CA ASN A 42 12.11 -3.36 -2.41
C ASN A 42 11.97 -2.19 -1.42
N LEU A 43 11.79 -0.96 -1.94
CA LEU A 43 11.72 0.23 -1.08
C LEU A 43 10.41 0.33 -0.30
N ILE A 44 9.36 -0.32 -0.79
CA ILE A 44 8.09 -0.45 -0.08
C ILE A 44 7.84 -1.94 0.10
N THR A 45 7.78 -2.39 1.35
CA THR A 45 7.55 -3.79 1.69
C THR A 45 6.37 -3.94 2.64
N LYS A 46 5.92 -5.18 2.82
CA LYS A 46 4.89 -5.52 3.81
C LYS A 46 5.30 -5.06 5.22
N GLU A 47 6.56 -5.25 5.59
CA GLU A 47 7.13 -4.90 6.90
C GLU A 47 7.14 -3.38 7.10
N LEU A 48 7.53 -2.62 6.07
CA LEU A 48 7.49 -1.15 6.12
C LEU A 48 6.07 -0.65 6.34
N ILE A 49 5.09 -1.18 5.61
CA ILE A 49 3.68 -0.81 5.79
C ILE A 49 3.19 -1.18 7.20
N ALA A 50 3.55 -2.36 7.71
CA ALA A 50 3.18 -2.80 9.05
C ALA A 50 3.72 -1.83 10.12
N GLN A 51 4.99 -1.41 9.97
CA GLN A 51 5.62 -0.42 10.84
C GLN A 51 4.92 0.95 10.77
N ILE A 52 4.62 1.46 9.56
CA ILE A 52 3.94 2.75 9.37
C ILE A 52 2.57 2.77 10.05
N TYR A 53 1.81 1.68 9.95
CA TYR A 53 0.50 1.57 10.58
C TYR A 53 0.54 1.06 12.03
N ASN A 54 1.73 0.90 12.61
CA ASN A 54 1.95 0.39 13.95
C ASN A 54 1.15 -0.90 14.23
N MET A 55 1.27 -1.88 13.34
CA MET A 55 0.53 -3.12 13.40
C MET A 55 1.42 -4.34 13.13
N PRO A 56 1.05 -5.53 13.62
CA PRO A 56 1.77 -6.76 13.30
C PRO A 56 1.61 -7.09 11.80
N PRO A 57 2.66 -7.55 11.09
CA PRO A 57 2.62 -7.83 9.65
C PRO A 57 1.53 -8.80 9.22
N GLU A 58 1.09 -9.69 10.11
CA GLU A 58 0.02 -10.66 9.87
C GLU A 58 -1.34 -10.00 9.56
N LYS A 59 -1.53 -8.74 9.98
CA LYS A 59 -2.73 -7.97 9.62
C LYS A 59 -2.73 -7.49 8.17
N ILE A 60 -1.60 -7.52 7.48
CA ILE A 60 -1.52 -7.25 6.04
C ILE A 60 -1.74 -8.57 5.31
N VAL A 61 -2.99 -8.77 4.87
CA VAL A 61 -3.46 -10.03 4.25
C VAL A 61 -3.17 -10.10 2.75
N LEU A 62 -2.84 -8.97 2.13
CA LEU A 62 -2.42 -8.88 0.74
C LEU A 62 -1.34 -7.81 0.63
N PHE A 63 -0.26 -8.12 -0.09
CA PHE A 63 0.72 -7.14 -0.54
C PHE A 63 1.20 -7.59 -1.92
N VAL A 64 0.94 -6.78 -2.96
CA VAL A 64 1.29 -7.13 -4.33
C VAL A 64 1.78 -5.93 -5.12
N TYR A 65 2.77 -6.21 -5.97
CA TYR A 65 3.14 -5.37 -7.10
C TYR A 65 2.21 -5.68 -8.26
N PHE A 66 1.43 -4.68 -8.70
CA PHE A 66 0.46 -4.81 -9.78
C PHE A 66 0.96 -4.05 -11.02
N ASP A 67 1.76 -4.75 -11.81
CA ASP A 67 2.49 -4.20 -12.95
C ASP A 67 1.61 -3.51 -14.01
N PRO A 68 0.41 -3.99 -14.37
CA PRO A 68 -0.41 -3.35 -15.40
C PRO A 68 -0.82 -1.92 -15.05
N ALA A 69 -0.94 -1.60 -13.75
CA ALA A 69 -1.31 -0.26 -13.30
C ALA A 69 -0.14 0.53 -12.70
N LYS A 70 1.09 0.01 -12.74
CA LYS A 70 2.25 0.61 -12.03
C LYS A 70 1.90 0.89 -10.57
N ALA A 71 1.39 -0.13 -9.88
CA ALA A 71 0.79 0.06 -8.58
C ALA A 71 1.31 -0.91 -7.53
N ILE A 72 1.40 -0.44 -6.29
CA ILE A 72 1.51 -1.30 -5.12
C ILE A 72 0.13 -1.36 -4.48
N LYS A 73 -0.33 -2.57 -4.20
CA LYS A 73 -1.61 -2.80 -3.54
C LYS A 73 -1.36 -3.54 -2.24
N PHE A 74 -1.97 -3.08 -1.17
CA PHE A 74 -1.96 -3.84 0.07
C PHE A 74 -3.33 -3.80 0.73
N THR A 75 -3.68 -4.87 1.44
CA THR A 75 -4.95 -4.96 2.17
C THR A 75 -4.66 -5.24 3.62
N ILE A 76 -5.27 -4.44 4.50
CA ILE A 76 -5.20 -4.62 5.95
C ILE A 76 -6.52 -5.17 6.46
N ARG A 77 -6.45 -6.03 7.47
CA ARG A 77 -7.61 -6.46 8.25
C ARG A 77 -7.88 -5.46 9.38
N ARG A 78 -9.13 -5.01 9.49
CA ARG A 78 -9.59 -4.06 10.51
C ARG A 78 -9.74 -4.76 11.86
N SER A 79 -9.65 -4.00 12.95
CA SER A 79 -9.95 -4.48 14.29
C SER A 79 -11.45 -4.62 14.55
N LYS A 80 -12.27 -3.85 13.85
CA LYS A 80 -13.73 -3.91 13.90
C LYS A 80 -14.33 -3.84 12.49
N PRO A 81 -15.48 -4.49 12.24
CA PRO A 81 -16.19 -4.36 10.98
C PRO A 81 -16.56 -2.90 10.66
N SER A 82 -16.65 -2.60 9.37
CA SER A 82 -17.16 -1.32 8.86
C SER A 82 -18.60 -1.10 9.33
N GLY A 83 -18.90 0.07 9.89
CA GLY A 83 -20.24 0.39 10.39
C GLY A 83 -20.59 -0.30 11.71
N SER A 84 -19.59 -0.76 12.47
CA SER A 84 -19.82 -1.22 13.85
C SER A 84 -20.33 -0.07 14.75
N PRO A 85 -21.20 -0.37 15.75
CA PRO A 85 -21.78 0.62 16.66
C PRO A 85 -20.76 1.45 17.46
#